data_AF-A0AAV2T6N1-F1
#
_entry.id   AF-A0AAV2T6N1-F1
#
_cell.length_a   1.000
_cell.length_b   1.000
_cell.length_c   1.000
_cell.angle_alpha   90.00
_cell.angle_beta   90.00
_cell.angle_gamma   90.00
#
_symmetry.space_group_name_H-M   'P 1'
#
loop_
_entity.id
_entity.type
_entity.pdbx_description
1 polymer ?
#
loop_
_entity_poly.entity_id
_entity_poly.type
_entity_poly.pdbx_seq_one_letter_code
_entity_poly.pdbx_strand_id
1 'polypeptide(L)'
;MVTMGLWDQIIQESDLIRNGVPEELFTSNVYTAEYVPVFSTNLTDEKNVPSEQVASAGTPTEYLNKEIFPTLLPALEAMLHTAKGLKCFERKRFGFNGLDFLTFYLYKNHPAQGWLRSDIQKMAEIPWVAEEWSVRPRPALPLSLQWTDEEAATKLQAYWRGYLVRRKSEIQELRQWQRDWRKYNESKRKTQETA
;
A
#
# COMPACT_ATOMS: atom_id res chain seq x y z
N MET A 1 31.72 4.20 -17.23
CA MET A 1 30.47 4.79 -17.77
C MET A 1 29.40 4.63 -16.72
N VAL A 2 29.08 5.69 -15.99
CA VAL A 2 27.99 5.66 -15.00
C VAL A 2 26.69 5.77 -15.80
N THR A 3 25.86 4.73 -15.75
CA THR A 3 24.50 4.79 -16.31
C THR A 3 23.72 5.82 -15.50
N MET A 4 23.42 6.98 -16.11
CA MET A 4 22.57 7.99 -15.48
C MET A 4 21.21 7.35 -15.18
N GLY A 5 20.80 7.41 -13.92
CA GLY A 5 19.52 6.86 -13.50
C GLY A 5 18.38 7.73 -14.05
N LEU A 6 17.18 7.16 -14.16
CA LEU A 6 15.99 7.91 -14.58
C LEU A 6 15.76 9.16 -13.71
N TRP A 7 16.24 9.13 -12.46
CA TRP A 7 16.27 10.22 -11.48
C TRP A 7 17.12 11.43 -11.88
N ASP A 8 18.20 11.23 -12.63
CA ASP A 8 19.11 12.31 -13.04
C ASP A 8 18.56 13.13 -14.22
N GLN A 9 17.49 12.65 -14.87
CA GLN A 9 16.83 13.32 -16.01
C GLN A 9 15.60 14.14 -15.62
N ILE A 10 15.20 14.10 -14.34
CA ILE A 10 13.87 14.55 -13.89
C ILE A 10 13.83 16.07 -13.70
N ILE A 11 14.89 16.63 -13.13
CA ILE A 11 14.99 18.05 -12.77
C ILE A 11 16.44 18.46 -12.98
N GLN A 12 16.71 19.36 -13.94
CA GLN A 12 18.03 19.96 -14.01
C GLN A 12 18.19 20.92 -12.81
N GLU A 13 19.37 20.90 -12.19
CA GLU A 13 19.67 21.77 -11.03
C GLU A 13 19.43 23.26 -11.36
N SER A 14 19.61 23.63 -12.63
CA SER A 14 19.25 24.93 -13.21
C SER A 14 17.77 25.31 -13.08
N ASP A 15 16.85 24.34 -13.17
CA ASP A 15 15.40 24.57 -13.02
C ASP A 15 15.01 24.80 -11.56
N LEU A 16 15.72 24.20 -10.60
CA LEU A 16 15.53 24.44 -9.16
C LEU A 16 16.04 25.82 -8.77
N ILE A 17 17.22 26.20 -9.29
CA ILE A 17 17.83 27.51 -9.05
C ILE A 17 16.98 28.64 -9.66
N ARG A 18 16.41 28.43 -10.85
CA ARG A 18 15.60 29.44 -11.54
C ARG A 18 14.22 29.65 -10.91
N ASN A 19 13.62 28.58 -10.40
CA ASN A 19 12.21 28.60 -9.98
C ASN A 19 12.02 28.65 -8.48
N GLY A 20 13.07 28.39 -7.68
CA GLY A 20 13.02 28.23 -6.24
C GLY A 20 12.22 26.98 -5.83
N VAL A 21 12.60 26.35 -4.72
CA VAL A 21 11.73 25.36 -4.05
C VAL A 21 10.76 26.16 -3.18
N PRO A 22 9.43 26.09 -3.38
CA PRO A 22 8.48 26.77 -2.51
C PRO A 22 8.63 26.29 -1.06
N GLU A 23 8.89 27.22 -0.13
CA GLU A 23 9.10 26.93 1.31
C GLU A 23 7.89 26.23 1.95
N GLU A 24 6.69 26.46 1.40
CA GLU A 24 5.41 25.86 1.80
C GLU A 24 5.33 24.34 1.57
N LEU A 25 6.17 23.76 0.71
CA LEU A 25 6.22 22.30 0.48
C LEU A 25 7.01 21.56 1.57
N PHE A 26 7.82 22.27 2.35
CA PHE A 26 8.64 21.69 3.42
C PHE A 26 7.90 21.65 4.77
N THR A 27 6.97 22.59 4.99
CA THR A 27 6.23 22.70 6.26
C THR A 27 5.01 21.81 6.34
N SER A 28 4.47 21.31 5.22
CA SER A 28 3.22 20.54 5.21
C SER A 28 3.36 19.03 5.42
N ASN A 29 4.58 18.49 5.54
CA ASN A 29 4.82 17.04 5.54
C ASN A 29 5.27 16.44 6.87
N VAL A 30 4.99 17.11 7.99
CA VAL A 30 4.93 16.43 9.29
C VAL A 30 3.55 15.78 9.44
N TYR A 31 3.24 14.83 8.54
CA TYR A 31 2.15 13.89 8.80
C TYR A 31 2.64 12.87 9.82
N THR A 32 2.47 13.19 11.10
CA THR A 32 2.44 12.21 12.20
C THR A 32 1.21 11.33 12.01
N ALA A 33 1.26 10.43 11.02
CA ALA A 33 0.45 9.24 11.09
C ALA A 33 1.08 8.38 12.19
N GLU A 34 0.66 8.62 13.42
CA GLU A 34 0.84 7.68 14.52
C GLU A 34 0.38 6.33 14.01
N TYR A 35 1.35 5.43 13.84
CA TYR A 35 1.05 4.03 13.62
C TYR A 35 0.40 3.55 14.91
N VAL A 36 -0.93 3.47 14.91
CA VAL A 36 -1.67 2.80 15.98
C VAL A 36 -1.59 1.31 15.65
N PRO A 37 -0.82 0.50 16.39
CA PRO A 37 -0.88 -0.94 16.21
C PRO A 37 -2.25 -1.37 16.70
N VAL A 38 -3.15 -1.68 15.77
CA VAL A 38 -4.37 -2.43 16.11
C VAL A 38 -3.94 -3.88 16.30
N PHE A 39 -3.19 -4.13 17.37
CA PHE A 39 -3.04 -5.46 17.96
C PHE A 39 -3.90 -5.47 19.22
N SER A 40 -5.21 -5.41 19.00
CA SER A 40 -6.17 -5.81 20.04
C SER A 40 -6.40 -7.31 19.87
N THR A 41 -5.55 -8.14 20.45
CA THR A 41 -5.89 -9.55 20.67
C THR A 41 -6.91 -9.63 21.79
N ASN A 42 -8.13 -9.15 21.53
CA ASN A 42 -9.29 -9.59 22.28
C ASN A 42 -9.70 -10.95 21.69
N LEU A 43 -8.83 -11.96 21.90
CA LEU A 43 -9.20 -13.36 21.78
C LEU A 43 -10.00 -13.70 23.04
N THR A 44 -11.23 -13.20 23.10
CA THR A 44 -12.24 -13.73 24.01
C THR A 44 -13.33 -14.34 23.15
N ASP A 45 -13.07 -15.58 22.73
CA ASP A 45 -14.10 -16.56 22.46
C ASP A 45 -13.54 -17.94 22.84
N GLU A 46 -13.37 -18.14 24.14
CA GLU A 46 -13.44 -19.49 24.73
C GLU A 46 -14.88 -19.97 24.61
N LYS A 47 -15.31 -20.36 23.40
CA LYS A 47 -16.52 -21.15 23.24
C LYS A 47 -16.27 -22.33 22.30
N ASN A 48 -15.97 -23.44 22.97
CA ASN A 48 -16.39 -24.79 22.64
C ASN A 48 -15.71 -25.41 21.41
N VAL A 49 -14.45 -25.81 21.59
CA VAL A 49 -13.86 -26.89 20.79
C VAL A 49 -14.18 -28.20 21.52
N PRO A 50 -14.93 -29.14 20.92
CA PRO A 50 -15.09 -30.48 21.48
C PRO A 50 -13.71 -31.12 21.62
N SER A 51 -13.32 -31.36 22.87
CA SER A 51 -12.10 -32.04 23.24
C SER A 51 -12.21 -33.51 22.87
N GLU A 52 -11.91 -33.86 21.62
CA GLU A 52 -11.75 -35.26 21.25
C GLU A 52 -10.59 -35.42 20.27
N GLN A 53 -9.59 -36.15 20.77
CA GLN A 53 -8.34 -36.61 20.13
C GLN A 53 -7.13 -35.66 20.17
N VAL A 54 -6.56 -35.48 21.36
CA VAL A 54 -5.09 -35.34 21.49
C VAL A 54 -4.60 -36.42 22.45
N ALA A 55 -4.66 -37.67 21.98
CA ALA A 55 -4.03 -38.78 22.67
C ALA A 55 -2.60 -38.96 22.12
N SER A 56 -1.64 -38.68 22.99
CA SER A 56 -0.19 -39.01 22.93
C SER A 56 0.73 -38.08 22.11
N ALA A 57 1.49 -37.24 22.81
CA ALA A 57 2.97 -37.30 22.92
C ALA A 57 3.62 -35.90 23.01
N GLY A 58 4.13 -35.56 24.20
CA GLY A 58 5.18 -34.55 24.37
C GLY A 58 4.76 -33.23 25.02
N THR A 59 5.77 -32.51 25.54
CA THR A 59 5.62 -31.12 26.02
C THR A 59 5.11 -30.21 24.88
N PRO A 60 4.46 -29.06 25.15
CA PRO A 60 4.06 -28.12 24.12
C PRO A 60 5.18 -27.76 23.12
N THR A 61 6.43 -27.74 23.60
CA THR A 61 7.63 -27.55 22.80
C THR A 61 7.88 -28.67 21.79
N GLU A 62 7.66 -29.94 22.17
CA GLU A 62 7.79 -31.08 21.26
C GLU A 62 6.76 -31.04 20.14
N TYR A 63 5.52 -30.66 20.46
CA TYR A 63 4.47 -30.46 19.46
C TYR A 63 4.85 -29.37 18.45
N LEU A 64 5.31 -28.20 18.94
CA LEU A 64 5.76 -27.10 18.07
C LEU A 64 6.89 -27.53 17.14
N ASN A 65 7.90 -28.21 17.69
CA ASN A 65 9.06 -28.68 16.93
C ASN A 65 8.69 -29.72 15.86
N LYS A 66 7.72 -30.59 16.15
CA LYS A 66 7.34 -31.70 15.28
C LYS A 66 6.32 -31.30 14.21
N GLU A 67 5.29 -30.53 14.58
CA GLU A 67 4.13 -30.30 13.72
C GLU A 67 4.14 -28.90 13.08
N ILE A 68 4.56 -27.86 13.81
CA ILE A 68 4.44 -26.47 13.34
C ILE A 68 5.72 -25.98 12.66
N PHE A 69 6.86 -26.06 13.34
CA PHE A 69 8.12 -25.46 12.87
C PHE A 69 8.63 -25.99 11.52
N PRO A 70 8.48 -27.29 11.16
CA PRO A 70 8.93 -27.77 9.86
C PRO A 70 8.26 -27.07 8.67
N THR A 71 7.05 -26.54 8.84
CA THR A 71 6.34 -25.77 7.81
C THR A 71 6.50 -24.28 7.99
N LEU A 72 6.45 -23.79 9.24
CA LEU A 72 6.48 -22.36 9.54
C LEU A 72 7.86 -21.73 9.36
N LEU A 73 8.95 -22.40 9.75
CA LEU A 73 10.30 -21.83 9.67
C LEU A 73 10.72 -21.55 8.21
N PRO A 74 10.54 -22.48 7.25
CA PRO A 74 10.82 -22.19 5.84
C PRO A 74 9.93 -21.07 5.28
N ALA A 75 8.67 -20.99 5.73
CA ALA A 75 7.76 -19.92 5.31
C ALA A 75 8.24 -18.54 5.79
N LEU A 76 8.70 -18.45 7.04
CA LEU A 76 9.27 -17.23 7.61
C LEU A 76 10.58 -16.84 6.91
N GLU A 77 11.45 -17.81 6.64
CA GLU A 77 12.68 -17.58 5.88
C GLU A 77 12.38 -17.03 4.47
N ALA A 78 11.48 -17.66 3.73
CA ALA A 78 11.05 -17.20 2.41
C ALA A 78 10.41 -15.79 2.45
N MET A 79 9.63 -15.51 3.50
CA MET A 79 9.05 -14.18 3.72
C MET A 79 10.14 -13.12 3.92
N LEU A 80 11.17 -13.42 4.72
CA LEU A 80 12.28 -12.50 4.97
C LEU A 80 13.11 -12.26 3.70
N HIS A 81 13.36 -13.29 2.89
CA HIS A 81 14.02 -13.13 1.60
C HIS A 81 13.21 -12.24 0.64
N THR A 82 11.90 -12.45 0.58
CA THR A 82 10.99 -11.62 -0.24
C THR A 82 10.98 -10.18 0.26
N ALA A 83 10.87 -9.96 1.58
CA ALA A 83 10.92 -8.64 2.19
C ALA A 83 12.24 -7.91 1.91
N LYS A 84 13.37 -8.64 1.93
CA LYS A 84 14.69 -8.10 1.55
C LYS A 84 14.72 -7.68 0.10
N GLY A 85 14.23 -8.52 -0.82
CA GLY A 85 14.16 -8.21 -2.25
C GLY A 85 13.31 -6.97 -2.56
N LEU A 86 12.23 -6.78 -1.80
CA LEU A 86 11.36 -5.60 -1.86
C LEU A 86 11.89 -4.38 -1.08
N LYS A 87 13.12 -4.44 -0.57
CA LYS A 87 13.76 -3.36 0.21
C LYS A 87 12.97 -2.89 1.43
N CYS A 88 12.19 -3.80 2.04
CA CYS A 88 11.36 -3.48 3.20
C CYS A 88 12.20 -3.08 4.43
N PHE A 89 13.44 -3.58 4.53
CA PHE A 89 14.36 -3.25 5.63
C PHE A 89 15.11 -1.92 5.42
N GLU A 90 15.11 -1.39 4.19
CA GLU A 90 15.77 -0.11 3.86
C GLU A 90 14.77 1.06 3.93
N ARG A 91 13.51 0.81 3.57
CA ARG A 91 12.46 1.82 3.49
C ARG A 91 11.67 1.89 4.80
N LYS A 92 11.41 3.10 5.29
CA LYS A 92 10.53 3.32 6.46
C LYS A 92 9.07 2.89 6.20
N ARG A 93 8.64 2.87 4.95
CA ARG A 93 7.28 2.51 4.52
C ARG A 93 7.33 1.60 3.30
N PHE A 94 6.55 0.52 3.32
CA PHE A 94 6.46 -0.46 2.24
C PHE A 94 5.06 -1.08 2.18
N GLY A 95 4.65 -1.53 1.00
CA GLY A 95 3.33 -2.15 0.77
C GLY A 95 3.29 -3.67 0.98
N PHE A 96 4.43 -4.28 1.31
CA PHE A 96 4.52 -5.73 1.54
C PHE A 96 3.84 -6.12 2.86
N ASN A 97 2.88 -7.04 2.78
CA ASN A 97 2.22 -7.61 3.96
C ASN A 97 2.75 -9.03 4.23
N GLY A 98 3.51 -9.18 5.31
CA GLY A 98 4.10 -10.46 5.70
C GLY A 98 3.05 -11.51 6.08
N LEU A 99 1.93 -11.11 6.68
CA LEU A 99 0.86 -12.04 7.05
C LEU A 99 0.20 -12.62 5.79
N ASP A 100 -0.11 -11.77 4.81
CA ASP A 100 -0.67 -12.22 3.54
C ASP A 100 0.26 -13.21 2.83
N PHE A 101 1.57 -12.92 2.85
CA PHE A 101 2.58 -13.82 2.30
C PHE A 101 2.57 -15.16 3.03
N LEU A 102 2.59 -15.17 4.37
CA LEU A 102 2.59 -16.40 5.15
C LEU A 102 1.31 -17.21 4.95
N THR A 103 0.15 -16.56 4.97
CA THR A 103 -1.13 -17.23 4.71
C THR A 103 -1.12 -17.90 3.33
N PHE A 104 -0.67 -17.20 2.29
CA PHE A 104 -0.58 -17.76 0.95
C PHE A 104 0.47 -18.88 0.85
N TYR A 105 1.65 -18.68 1.43
CA TYR A 105 2.75 -19.65 1.40
C TYR A 105 2.37 -20.95 2.11
N LEU A 106 1.79 -20.87 3.30
CA LEU A 106 1.35 -22.03 4.08
C LEU A 106 0.19 -22.75 3.40
N TYR A 107 -0.75 -21.99 2.81
CA TYR A 107 -1.86 -22.57 2.06
C TYR A 107 -1.37 -23.38 0.85
N LYS A 108 -0.42 -22.82 0.09
CA LYS A 108 0.14 -23.45 -1.11
C LYS A 108 1.01 -24.66 -0.78
N ASN A 109 1.82 -24.57 0.27
CA ASN A 109 2.76 -25.63 0.67
C ASN A 109 2.15 -26.65 1.67
N HIS A 110 0.82 -26.79 1.69
CA HIS A 110 0.16 -27.72 2.60
C HIS A 110 0.50 -29.18 2.23
N PRO A 111 1.05 -30.00 3.14
CA PRO A 111 1.57 -31.34 2.83
C PRO A 111 0.56 -32.29 2.16
N ALA A 112 -0.71 -32.20 2.55
CA ALA A 112 -1.74 -33.11 2.06
C ALA A 112 -2.32 -32.76 0.68
N GLN A 113 -2.13 -31.53 0.17
CA GLN A 113 -2.89 -31.01 -0.99
C GLN A 113 -2.09 -30.05 -1.90
N GLY A 114 -0.76 -30.10 -1.89
CA GLY A 114 0.08 -29.13 -2.62
C GLY A 114 -0.19 -29.07 -4.14
N TRP A 115 -0.49 -30.20 -4.79
CA TRP A 115 -0.74 -30.24 -6.25
C TRP A 115 -2.07 -29.59 -6.65
N LEU A 116 -3.10 -29.71 -5.82
CA LEU A 116 -4.44 -29.17 -6.06
C LEU A 116 -4.48 -27.64 -5.94
N ARG A 117 -3.45 -27.04 -5.34
CA ARG A 117 -3.36 -25.60 -5.05
C ARG A 117 -2.27 -24.91 -5.87
N SER A 118 -1.75 -25.59 -6.89
CA SER A 118 -0.64 -25.14 -7.71
C SER A 118 -1.04 -24.06 -8.73
N ASP A 119 -2.30 -24.05 -9.12
CA ASP A 119 -2.96 -23.10 -10.02
C ASP A 119 -3.18 -21.73 -9.36
N ILE A 120 -3.41 -21.69 -8.05
CA ILE A 120 -3.62 -20.45 -7.29
C ILE A 120 -2.34 -19.61 -7.25
N GLN A 121 -2.41 -18.40 -7.81
CA GLN A 121 -1.30 -17.44 -7.89
C GLN A 121 -1.40 -16.31 -6.88
N LYS A 122 -2.61 -15.97 -6.42
CA LYS A 122 -2.86 -14.83 -5.53
C LYS A 122 -3.62 -15.23 -4.29
N MET A 123 -3.43 -14.46 -3.20
CA MET A 123 -4.18 -14.65 -1.96
C MET A 123 -5.70 -14.52 -2.15
N ALA A 124 -6.14 -13.62 -3.04
CA ALA A 124 -7.55 -13.40 -3.35
C ALA A 124 -8.25 -14.61 -4.00
N GLU A 125 -7.49 -15.55 -4.56
CA GLU A 125 -8.00 -16.74 -5.24
C GLU A 125 -8.23 -17.90 -4.27
N ILE A 126 -7.78 -17.79 -3.02
CA ILE A 126 -8.03 -18.78 -1.98
C ILE A 126 -9.54 -18.76 -1.65
N PRO A 127 -10.26 -19.90 -1.68
CA PRO A 127 -11.72 -19.92 -1.61
C PRO A 127 -12.31 -19.18 -0.40
N TRP A 128 -11.81 -19.46 0.80
CA TRP A 128 -12.30 -18.82 2.02
C TRP A 128 -11.91 -17.34 2.13
N VAL A 129 -10.80 -16.93 1.51
CA VAL A 129 -10.38 -15.52 1.43
C VAL A 129 -11.30 -14.76 0.47
N ALA A 130 -11.61 -15.36 -0.68
CA ALA A 130 -12.50 -14.78 -1.68
C ALA A 130 -13.91 -14.58 -1.11
N GLU A 131 -14.42 -15.56 -0.38
CA GLU A 131 -15.71 -15.46 0.33
C GLU A 131 -15.69 -14.32 1.35
N GLU A 132 -14.67 -14.28 2.22
CA GLU A 132 -14.55 -13.23 3.23
C GLU A 132 -14.41 -11.83 2.61
N TRP A 133 -13.61 -11.68 1.56
CA TRP A 133 -13.42 -10.40 0.88
C TRP A 133 -14.64 -9.96 0.06
N SER A 134 -15.54 -10.88 -0.31
CA SER A 134 -16.80 -10.53 -0.94
C SER A 134 -17.76 -9.82 0.02
N VAL A 135 -17.72 -10.20 1.31
CA VAL A 135 -18.53 -9.60 2.37
C VAL A 135 -17.84 -8.35 2.92
N ARG A 136 -16.52 -8.41 3.12
CA ARG A 136 -15.70 -7.36 3.72
C ARG A 136 -14.45 -7.10 2.86
N PRO A 137 -14.58 -6.31 1.78
CA PRO A 137 -13.45 -6.04 0.90
C PRO A 137 -12.38 -5.24 1.65
N ARG A 138 -11.12 -5.63 1.47
CA ARG A 138 -9.99 -4.90 2.04
C ARG A 138 -9.83 -3.54 1.34
N PRO A 139 -9.64 -2.44 2.08
CA PRO A 139 -9.37 -1.15 1.46
C PRO A 139 -8.07 -1.20 0.67
N ALA A 140 -8.05 -0.53 -0.48
CA ALA A 140 -6.84 -0.42 -1.29
C ALA A 140 -5.73 0.31 -0.51
N LEU A 141 -4.48 -0.12 -0.71
CA LEU A 141 -3.32 0.56 -0.14
C LEU A 141 -3.26 2.02 -0.62
N PRO A 142 -2.65 2.94 0.14
CA PRO A 142 -2.40 4.29 -0.37
C PRO A 142 -1.51 4.23 -1.62
N LEU A 143 -1.76 5.12 -2.59
CA LEU A 143 -1.04 5.15 -3.87
C LEU A 143 0.49 5.23 -3.70
N SER A 144 0.95 5.91 -2.65
CA SER A 144 2.38 6.01 -2.31
C SER A 144 3.04 4.66 -1.99
N LEU A 145 2.26 3.64 -1.61
CA LEU A 145 2.74 2.28 -1.39
C LEU A 145 2.49 1.34 -2.57
N GLN A 146 1.64 1.74 -3.52
CA GLN A 146 1.30 0.95 -4.70
C GLN A 146 2.22 1.23 -5.89
N TRP A 147 2.58 2.50 -6.10
CA TRP A 147 3.36 2.91 -7.26
C TRP A 147 4.80 2.42 -7.18
N THR A 148 5.33 2.01 -8.34
CA THR A 148 6.77 1.84 -8.48
C THR A 148 7.47 3.19 -8.44
N ASP A 149 8.78 3.17 -8.22
CA ASP A 149 9.58 4.39 -8.19
C ASP A 149 9.47 5.16 -9.53
N GLU A 150 9.39 4.44 -10.66
CA GLU A 150 9.23 5.02 -12.01
C GLU A 150 7.84 5.63 -12.24
N GLU A 151 6.78 4.94 -11.81
CA GLU A 151 5.41 5.44 -11.91
C GLU A 151 5.24 6.69 -11.05
N ALA A 152 5.71 6.64 -9.80
CA ALA A 152 5.69 7.76 -8.88
C ALA A 152 6.48 8.95 -9.45
N ALA A 153 7.67 8.71 -9.98
CA ALA A 153 8.48 9.73 -10.64
C ALA A 153 7.73 10.39 -11.80
N THR A 154 7.10 9.59 -12.67
CA THR A 154 6.32 10.10 -13.81
C THR A 154 5.16 10.98 -13.35
N LYS A 155 4.43 10.55 -12.31
CA LYS A 155 3.35 11.35 -11.73
C LYS A 155 3.89 12.65 -11.15
N LEU A 156 4.91 12.60 -10.30
CA LEU A 156 5.52 13.79 -9.70
C LEU A 156 5.96 14.79 -10.76
N GLN A 157 6.64 14.33 -11.81
CA GLN A 157 7.05 15.16 -12.92
C GLN A 157 5.87 15.82 -13.65
N ALA A 158 4.82 15.05 -13.96
CA ALA A 158 3.65 15.58 -14.64
C ALA A 158 2.96 16.68 -13.80
N TYR A 159 2.85 16.45 -12.48
CA TYR A 159 2.32 17.44 -11.54
C TYR A 159 3.18 18.69 -11.48
N TRP A 160 4.52 18.55 -11.44
CA TRP A 160 5.46 19.66 -11.43
C TRP A 160 5.41 20.50 -12.70
N ARG A 161 5.46 19.86 -13.88
CA ARG A 161 5.33 20.55 -15.17
C ARG A 161 4.00 21.30 -15.25
N GLY A 162 2.91 20.67 -14.79
CA GLY A 162 1.61 21.33 -14.67
C GLY A 162 1.63 22.53 -13.70
N TYR A 163 2.31 22.40 -12.56
CA TYR A 163 2.45 23.47 -11.58
C TYR A 163 3.19 24.68 -12.17
N LEU A 164 4.30 24.45 -12.87
CA LEU A 164 5.07 25.52 -13.52
C LEU A 164 4.21 26.30 -14.51
N VAL A 165 3.40 25.63 -15.33
CA VAL A 165 2.46 26.29 -16.25
C VAL A 165 1.42 27.09 -15.47
N ARG A 166 0.87 26.53 -14.39
CA ARG A 166 -0.11 27.22 -13.55
C ARG A 166 0.48 28.43 -12.85
N ARG A 167 1.79 28.47 -12.59
CA ARG A 167 2.43 29.60 -11.91
C ARG A 167 2.56 30.84 -12.81
N LYS A 168 2.44 30.72 -14.13
CA LYS A 168 2.50 31.86 -15.06
C LYS A 168 1.35 32.85 -14.77
N SER A 169 1.65 34.15 -14.76
CA SER A 169 0.68 35.21 -14.44
C SER A 169 -0.55 35.18 -15.36
N GLU A 170 -0.33 35.10 -16.67
CA GLU A 170 -1.39 34.99 -17.69
C GLU A 170 -2.36 33.81 -17.41
N ILE A 171 -1.82 32.68 -16.94
CA ILE A 171 -2.60 31.48 -16.63
C ILE A 171 -3.36 31.65 -15.30
N GLN A 172 -2.77 32.33 -14.32
CA GLN A 172 -3.44 32.66 -13.05
C GLN A 172 -4.61 33.63 -13.28
N GLU A 173 -4.40 34.67 -14.08
CA GLU A 173 -5.46 35.62 -14.47
C GLU A 173 -6.61 34.90 -15.19
N LEU A 174 -6.28 34.05 -16.18
CA LEU A 174 -7.29 33.24 -16.87
C LEU A 174 -8.06 32.33 -15.90
N ARG A 175 -7.38 31.68 -14.95
CA ARG A 175 -8.03 30.82 -13.94
C ARG A 175 -8.93 31.62 -13.01
N GLN A 176 -8.52 32.83 -12.63
CA GLN A 176 -9.33 33.73 -11.83
C GLN A 176 -10.59 34.12 -12.59
N TRP A 177 -10.44 34.58 -13.83
CA TRP A 177 -11.55 34.91 -14.72
C TRP A 177 -12.52 33.73 -14.89
N GLN A 178 -12.02 32.52 -15.14
CA GLN A 178 -12.84 31.31 -15.26
C GLN A 178 -13.59 30.95 -13.95
N ARG A 179 -13.02 31.26 -12.78
CA ARG A 179 -13.71 31.10 -11.50
C ARG A 179 -14.84 32.12 -11.36
N ASP A 180 -14.56 33.38 -11.65
CA ASP A 180 -15.52 34.48 -11.50
C ASP A 180 -16.69 34.35 -12.49
N TRP A 181 -16.41 33.94 -13.73
CA TRP A 181 -17.43 33.66 -14.73
C TRP A 181 -18.37 32.52 -14.31
N ARG A 182 -17.84 31.44 -13.72
CA ARG A 182 -18.67 30.33 -13.19
C ARG A 182 -19.57 30.82 -12.04
N LYS A 183 -19.03 31.61 -11.12
CA LYS A 183 -19.81 32.19 -10.01
C LYS A 183 -20.92 33.10 -10.51
N TYR A 184 -20.61 33.98 -11.48
CA TYR A 184 -21.59 34.88 -12.08
C TYR A 184 -22.76 34.13 -12.74
N ASN A 185 -22.46 33.07 -13.49
CA ASN A 185 -23.49 32.25 -14.11
C ASN A 185 -24.32 31.46 -13.10
N GLU A 186 -23.67 30.94 -12.04
CA GLU A 186 -24.39 30.24 -10.98
C GLU A 186 -25.34 31.17 -10.22
N SER A 187 -24.91 32.39 -9.90
CA SER A 187 -25.79 33.38 -9.26
C SER A 187 -26.97 33.75 -10.18
N LYS A 188 -26.71 33.96 -11.48
CA LYS A 188 -27.75 34.29 -12.45
C LYS A 188 -28.80 33.19 -12.58
N ARG A 189 -28.38 31.92 -12.59
CA ARG A 189 -29.28 30.76 -12.62
C ARG A 189 -30.15 30.70 -11.36
N LYS A 190 -29.56 30.88 -10.17
CA LYS A 190 -30.31 30.91 -8.90
C LYS A 190 -31.35 32.02 -8.87
N THR A 191 -31.01 33.21 -9.36
CA THR A 191 -31.97 34.33 -9.46
C THR A 191 -33.15 34.03 -10.38
N GLN A 192 -32.92 33.31 -11.49
CA GLN A 192 -33.96 32.90 -12.43
C GLN A 192 -34.86 31.77 -11.89
N GLU A 193 -34.36 30.93 -10.98
CA GLU A 193 -35.14 29.85 -10.34
C GLU A 193 -36.03 30.35 -9.19
N THR A 194 -35.70 31.52 -8.61
CA THR A 194 -36.48 32.17 -7.53
C THR A 194 -37.52 33.19 -8.01
N ALA A 195 -37.60 33.46 -9.32
CA ALA A 195 -38.56 34.38 -9.94
C ALA A 195 -39.67 33.60 -10.65
#